data_AF-A0AAU5DBY0-F1
#
_entry.id   AF-A0AAU5DBY0-F1
#
_cell.length_a   1.000
_cell.length_b   1.000
_cell.length_c   1.000
_cell.angle_alpha   90.00
_cell.angle_beta   90.00
_cell.angle_gamma   90.00
#
_symmetry.space_group_name_H-M   'P 1'
#
loop_
_entity.id
_entity.type
_entity.pdbx_description
1 polymer ?
#
loop_
_entity_poly.entity_id
_entity_poly.type
_entity_poly.pdbx_seq_one_letter_code
_entity_poly.pdbx_strand_id
1 'polypeptide(L)'
;MGTTPHTTARHTACALLAALALAGCTGSATPGPPATGTPATSAPAPRPSSPADICTALVSYWITEALTGGKWAGLDWEQKGMSNGQYEIHEQVLAEARAEERTSGRQAALDFAGPRVRQRCTEERGATRSSENWRPPA
;
A
#
# COMPACT_ATOMS: atom_id res chain seq x y z
N MET A 1 -5.27 -3.89 49.50
CA MET A 1 -5.04 -2.97 48.37
C MET A 1 -5.72 -3.62 47.17
N GLY A 2 -7.01 -3.43 46.89
CA GLY A 2 -7.73 -2.18 46.66
C GLY A 2 -8.01 -2.07 45.15
N THR A 3 -8.92 -2.89 44.63
CA THR A 3 -9.32 -2.91 43.20
C THR A 3 -10.13 -1.65 42.89
N THR A 4 -9.66 -0.83 41.97
CA THR A 4 -10.37 0.35 41.48
C THR A 4 -11.45 -0.05 40.45
N PRO A 5 -12.71 0.39 40.61
CA PRO A 5 -13.73 0.24 39.58
C PRO A 5 -13.51 1.24 38.45
N HIS A 6 -13.53 0.77 37.20
CA HIS A 6 -13.63 1.63 36.03
C HIS A 6 -15.06 2.16 35.91
N THR A 7 -15.19 3.45 36.19
CA THR A 7 -16.43 4.22 36.03
C THR A 7 -16.83 4.26 34.56
N THR A 8 -17.97 3.63 34.25
CA THR A 8 -18.74 3.83 33.02
C THR A 8 -19.07 5.30 32.80
N ALA A 9 -18.57 5.91 31.73
CA ALA A 9 -18.94 7.24 31.28
C ALA A 9 -19.57 7.17 29.88
N ARG A 10 -20.90 6.99 29.90
CA ARG A 10 -21.94 7.65 29.11
C ARG A 10 -21.66 7.95 27.64
N HIS A 11 -22.41 7.24 26.80
CA HIS A 11 -22.69 7.51 25.40
C HIS A 11 -23.09 8.98 25.14
N THR A 12 -22.38 9.62 24.22
CA THR A 12 -22.83 10.81 23.51
C THR A 12 -22.87 10.49 22.02
N ALA A 13 -24.07 10.14 21.56
CA ALA A 13 -24.41 10.04 20.16
C ALA A 13 -24.45 11.45 19.55
N CYS A 14 -23.52 11.73 18.64
CA CYS A 14 -23.63 12.88 17.74
C CYS A 14 -23.93 12.36 16.33
N ALA A 15 -25.23 12.25 16.04
CA ALA A 15 -25.73 12.10 14.68
C ALA A 15 -25.75 13.48 14.01
N LEU A 16 -24.89 13.70 13.01
CA LEU A 16 -25.04 14.78 12.04
C LEU A 16 -24.90 14.20 10.64
N LEU A 17 -26.07 14.02 10.03
CA LEU A 17 -26.30 13.66 8.64
C LEU A 17 -25.79 14.81 7.75
N ALA A 18 -24.69 14.61 7.05
CA ALA A 18 -24.28 15.47 5.94
C ALA A 18 -24.74 14.85 4.62
N ALA A 19 -25.94 15.23 4.19
CA ALA A 19 -26.43 14.97 2.85
C ALA A 19 -25.64 15.82 1.85
N LEU A 20 -24.66 15.24 1.17
CA LEU A 20 -24.02 15.89 0.02
C LEU A 20 -24.96 15.82 -1.18
N ALA A 21 -25.47 16.99 -1.56
CA ALA A 21 -26.21 17.20 -2.79
C ALA A 21 -25.33 16.88 -4.00
N LEU A 22 -25.79 15.94 -4.83
CA LEU A 22 -25.29 15.72 -6.19
C LEU A 22 -25.68 16.94 -7.03
N ALA A 23 -24.80 17.94 -7.09
CA ALA A 23 -24.85 18.98 -8.11
C ALA A 23 -24.43 18.34 -9.44
N GLY A 24 -25.41 17.84 -10.20
CA GLY A 24 -25.21 17.43 -11.58
C GLY A 24 -24.82 18.64 -12.43
N CYS A 25 -23.58 18.64 -12.93
CA CYS A 25 -23.15 19.59 -13.95
C CYS A 25 -23.82 19.23 -15.29
N THR A 26 -25.02 19.74 -15.55
CA THR A 26 -25.58 19.77 -16.90
C THR A 26 -24.96 20.95 -17.65
N GLY A 27 -23.80 20.72 -18.26
CA GLY A 27 -23.22 21.65 -19.22
C GLY A 27 -24.02 21.61 -20.52
N SER A 28 -25.01 22.49 -20.66
CA SER A 28 -25.68 22.73 -21.94
C SER A 28 -24.71 23.48 -22.87
N ALA A 29 -24.02 22.75 -23.74
CA ALA A 29 -23.21 23.35 -24.80
C ALA A 29 -24.14 23.87 -25.91
N THR A 30 -24.11 25.17 -26.13
CA THR A 30 -24.67 25.85 -27.31
C THR A 30 -24.04 25.29 -28.58
N PRO A 31 -24.78 25.00 -29.67
CA PRO A 31 -24.18 24.53 -30.91
C PRO A 31 -23.35 25.65 -31.56
N GLY A 32 -22.02 25.56 -31.42
CA GLY A 32 -21.07 26.27 -32.28
C GLY A 32 -20.92 25.58 -33.63
N PRO A 33 -20.42 26.27 -34.67
CA PRO A 33 -20.20 25.69 -35.99
C PRO A 33 -19.28 24.47 -35.93
N PRO A 34 -19.43 23.49 -36.85
CA PRO A 34 -18.67 22.24 -36.80
C PRO A 34 -17.18 22.52 -36.91
N ALA A 35 -16.46 22.39 -35.79
CA ALA A 35 -15.02 22.28 -35.80
C ALA A 35 -14.67 20.95 -36.47
N THR A 36 -13.89 20.99 -37.54
CA THR A 36 -13.26 19.84 -38.18
C THR A 36 -12.30 19.20 -37.17
N GLY A 37 -12.83 18.31 -36.33
CA GLY A 37 -12.09 17.65 -35.28
C GLY A 37 -11.14 16.62 -35.88
N THR A 38 -9.83 16.84 -35.73
CA THR A 38 -8.82 15.78 -35.81
C THR A 38 -9.27 14.64 -34.91
N PRO A 39 -9.25 13.36 -35.37
CA PRO A 39 -9.62 12.24 -34.51
C PRO A 39 -8.77 12.26 -33.25
N ALA A 40 -9.41 12.43 -32.09
CA ALA A 40 -8.75 12.35 -30.80
C ALA A 40 -8.16 10.94 -30.69
N THR A 41 -6.83 10.83 -30.74
CA THR A 41 -6.14 9.57 -30.48
C THR A 41 -6.31 9.28 -29.00
N SER A 42 -7.23 8.37 -28.67
CA SER A 42 -7.43 7.92 -27.30
C SER A 42 -6.18 7.20 -26.81
N ALA A 43 -5.58 7.68 -25.73
CA ALA A 43 -4.49 6.98 -25.08
C ALA A 43 -4.98 5.61 -24.55
N PRO A 44 -4.15 4.55 -24.63
CA PRO A 44 -4.50 3.25 -24.05
C PRO A 44 -4.77 3.38 -22.54
N ALA A 45 -5.75 2.61 -22.04
CA ALA A 45 -6.02 2.55 -20.61
C ALA A 45 -4.82 1.95 -19.84
N PRO A 46 -4.55 2.40 -18.59
CA PRO A 46 -3.54 1.78 -17.74
C PRO A 46 -3.80 0.28 -17.56
N ARG A 47 -2.74 -0.52 -17.59
CA ARG A 47 -2.83 -1.95 -17.26
C ARG A 47 -2.94 -2.12 -15.74
N PRO A 48 -3.72 -3.12 -15.26
CA PRO A 48 -3.77 -3.43 -13.84
C PRO A 48 -2.40 -3.92 -13.34
N SER A 49 -2.05 -3.56 -12.11
CA SER A 49 -0.85 -4.07 -11.44
C SER A 49 -0.98 -5.58 -11.19
N SER A 50 0.10 -6.33 -11.41
CA SER A 50 0.14 -7.75 -11.06
C SER A 50 0.29 -7.93 -9.53
N PRO A 51 -0.01 -9.12 -8.98
CA PRO A 51 0.27 -9.43 -7.57
C PRO A 51 1.73 -9.21 -7.17
N ALA A 52 2.67 -9.51 -8.07
CA ALA A 52 4.10 -9.28 -7.83
C ALA A 52 4.44 -7.79 -7.78
N ASP A 53 3.79 -6.95 -8.61
CA ASP A 53 3.97 -5.49 -8.57
C ASP A 53 3.44 -4.90 -7.25
N ILE A 54 2.28 -5.36 -6.80
CA ILE A 54 1.68 -4.95 -5.53
C ILE A 54 2.58 -5.35 -4.35
N CYS A 55 3.03 -6.61 -4.31
CA CYS A 55 3.98 -7.10 -3.31
C CYS A 55 5.26 -6.25 -3.30
N THR A 56 5.83 -5.98 -4.48
CA THR A 56 7.08 -5.22 -4.60
C THR A 56 6.93 -3.82 -4.06
N ALA A 57 5.85 -3.12 -4.42
CA ALA A 57 5.58 -1.77 -3.95
C ALA A 57 5.39 -1.71 -2.43
N LEU A 58 4.56 -2.61 -1.89
CA LEU A 58 4.24 -2.63 -0.46
C LEU A 58 5.46 -2.97 0.40
N VAL A 59 6.18 -4.05 0.06
CA VAL A 59 7.34 -4.49 0.84
C VAL A 59 8.50 -3.50 0.74
N SER A 60 8.79 -2.96 -0.46
CA SER A 60 9.87 -1.98 -0.62
C SER A 60 9.61 -0.69 0.15
N TYR A 61 8.36 -0.23 0.20
CA TYR A 61 7.97 0.93 1.00
C TYR A 61 8.28 0.70 2.48
N TRP A 62 7.85 -0.43 3.05
CA TRP A 62 8.05 -0.69 4.47
C TRP A 62 9.51 -0.95 4.84
N ILE A 63 10.30 -1.56 3.96
CA ILE A 63 11.75 -1.66 4.14
C ILE A 63 12.40 -0.27 4.15
N THR A 64 11.99 0.61 3.23
CA THR A 64 12.51 1.98 3.18
C THR A 64 12.19 2.76 4.45
N GLU A 65 10.95 2.67 4.95
CA GLU A 65 10.56 3.27 6.24
C GLU A 65 11.40 2.69 7.39
N ALA A 66 11.66 1.38 7.39
CA ALA A 66 12.45 0.71 8.42
C ALA A 66 13.95 1.06 8.41
N LEU A 67 14.51 1.37 7.24
CA LEU A 67 15.92 1.81 7.08
C LEU A 67 16.07 3.32 7.37
N THR A 68 15.06 4.13 7.07
CA THR A 68 15.10 5.58 7.30
C THR A 68 14.64 5.99 8.70
N GLY A 69 14.04 5.07 9.46
CA GLY A 69 13.48 5.36 10.77
C GLY A 69 12.20 6.20 10.68
N GLY A 70 11.38 5.94 9.66
CA GLY A 70 10.13 6.62 9.43
C GLY A 70 9.17 6.50 10.63
N LYS A 71 8.29 7.50 10.79
CA LYS A 71 7.36 7.60 11.95
C LYS A 71 6.56 6.31 12.18
N TRP A 72 6.27 5.58 11.10
CA TRP A 72 5.41 4.39 11.12
C TRP A 72 6.19 3.08 10.98
N ALA A 73 7.53 3.11 11.04
CA ALA A 73 8.37 1.92 10.88
C ALA A 73 8.04 0.81 11.90
N GLY A 74 7.60 1.19 13.11
CA GLY A 74 7.25 0.29 14.21
C GLY A 74 5.84 -0.29 14.19
N LEU A 75 5.03 -0.04 13.16
CA LEU A 75 3.73 -0.71 13.01
C LEU A 75 3.92 -2.22 12.85
N ASP A 76 2.96 -3.00 13.39
CA ASP A 76 2.93 -4.44 13.13
C ASP A 76 2.58 -4.74 11.66
N TRP A 77 2.79 -5.98 11.23
CA TRP A 77 2.65 -6.35 9.82
C TRP A 77 1.19 -6.32 9.34
N GLU A 78 0.21 -6.55 10.22
CA GLU A 78 -1.22 -6.49 9.90
C GLU A 78 -1.65 -5.03 9.68
N GLN A 79 -1.18 -4.12 10.55
CA GLN A 79 -1.38 -2.68 10.40
C GLN A 79 -0.75 -2.12 9.12
N LYS A 80 0.36 -2.72 8.68
CA LYS A 80 1.04 -2.41 7.42
C LYS A 80 0.30 -2.95 6.19
N GLY A 81 -0.74 -3.77 6.39
CA GLY A 81 -1.52 -4.39 5.32
C GLY A 81 -0.77 -5.48 4.56
N MET A 82 0.26 -6.07 5.15
CA MET A 82 1.00 -7.17 4.54
C MET A 82 0.28 -8.50 4.74
N SER A 83 0.45 -9.42 3.80
CA SER A 83 0.17 -10.85 4.04
C SER A 83 1.30 -11.50 4.86
N ASN A 84 1.09 -12.71 5.38
CA ASN A 84 2.15 -13.49 6.04
C ASN A 84 3.36 -13.69 5.11
N GLY A 85 3.12 -14.06 3.85
CA GLY A 85 4.20 -14.24 2.88
C GLY A 85 4.96 -12.95 2.57
N GLN A 86 4.27 -11.82 2.48
CA GLN A 86 4.90 -10.51 2.26
C GLN A 86 5.71 -10.08 3.49
N TYR A 87 5.22 -10.36 4.69
CA TYR A 87 5.94 -10.13 5.94
C TYR A 87 7.23 -10.96 6.02
N GLU A 88 7.19 -12.24 5.63
CA GLU A 88 8.40 -13.08 5.55
C GLU A 88 9.45 -12.49 4.60
N ILE A 89 9.03 -12.01 3.42
CA ILE A 89 9.93 -11.33 2.47
C ILE A 89 10.48 -10.03 3.10
N HIS A 90 9.62 -9.24 3.74
CA HIS A 90 10.03 -8.00 4.42
C HIS A 90 11.14 -8.25 5.43
N GLU A 91 10.96 -9.20 6.35
CA GLU A 91 11.94 -9.49 7.40
C GLU A 91 13.27 -9.98 6.82
N GLN A 92 13.22 -10.87 5.84
CA GLN A 92 14.41 -11.43 5.20
C GLN A 92 15.21 -10.35 4.46
N VAL A 93 14.54 -9.54 3.62
CA VAL A 93 15.23 -8.51 2.84
C VAL A 93 15.66 -7.34 3.72
N LEU A 94 14.91 -6.98 4.76
CA LEU A 94 15.33 -5.96 5.73
C LEU A 94 16.58 -6.40 6.49
N ALA A 95 16.67 -7.67 6.87
CA ALA A 95 17.87 -8.20 7.52
C ALA A 95 19.10 -8.15 6.59
N GLU A 96 18.95 -8.54 5.32
CA GLU A 96 20.00 -8.43 4.30
C GLU A 96 20.40 -6.96 4.07
N ALA A 97 19.43 -6.05 3.90
CA ALA A 97 19.69 -4.62 3.71
C ALA A 97 20.36 -3.97 4.92
N ARG A 98 20.02 -4.36 6.15
CA ARG A 98 20.73 -3.88 7.36
C ARG A 98 22.14 -4.44 7.49
N ALA A 99 22.44 -5.59 6.87
CA ALA A 99 23.82 -6.05 6.74
C ALA A 99 24.59 -5.14 5.76
N GLU A 100 24.00 -4.84 4.60
CA GLU A 100 24.56 -3.91 3.61
C GLU A 100 24.76 -2.50 4.18
N GLU A 101 23.80 -2.01 4.99
CA GLU A 101 23.89 -0.70 5.62
C GLU A 101 25.12 -0.60 6.54
N ARG A 102 25.45 -1.67 7.25
CA ARG A 102 26.59 -1.71 8.16
C ARG A 102 27.93 -1.72 7.42
N THR A 103 27.98 -2.29 6.21
CA THR A 103 29.22 -2.41 5.43
C THR A 103 29.43 -1.23 4.48
N SER A 104 28.36 -0.74 3.88
CA SER A 104 28.39 0.12 2.70
C SER A 104 27.54 1.40 2.87
N GLY A 105 26.86 1.53 4.00
CA GLY A 105 26.03 2.69 4.34
C GLY A 105 24.60 2.60 3.81
N ARG A 106 23.76 3.54 4.29
CA ARG A 106 22.31 3.50 4.08
C ARG A 106 21.88 3.58 2.62
N GLN A 107 22.57 4.35 1.79
CA GLN A 107 22.21 4.45 0.37
C GLN A 107 22.40 3.10 -0.35
N ALA A 108 23.52 2.42 -0.09
CA ALA A 108 23.77 1.09 -0.64
C ALA A 108 22.71 0.07 -0.20
N ALA A 109 22.25 0.13 1.06
CA ALA A 109 21.16 -0.70 1.55
C ALA A 109 19.83 -0.46 0.83
N LEU A 110 19.50 0.80 0.53
CA LEU A 110 18.30 1.17 -0.23
C LEU A 110 18.39 0.68 -1.68
N ASP A 111 19.55 0.89 -2.32
CA ASP A 111 19.81 0.44 -3.69
C ASP A 111 19.81 -1.09 -3.81
N PHE A 112 20.25 -1.79 -2.76
CA PHE A 112 20.20 -3.25 -2.64
C PHE A 112 18.76 -3.77 -2.47
N ALA A 113 17.97 -3.15 -1.59
CA ALA A 113 16.68 -3.68 -1.16
C ALA A 113 15.66 -3.78 -2.30
N GLY A 114 15.51 -2.74 -3.13
CA GLY A 114 14.48 -2.69 -4.17
C GLY A 114 14.54 -3.86 -5.18
N PRO A 115 15.70 -4.09 -5.84
CA PRO A 115 15.88 -5.24 -6.74
C PRO A 115 15.65 -6.58 -6.04
N ARG A 116 16.10 -6.72 -4.79
CA ARG A 116 15.96 -7.95 -4.01
C ARG A 116 14.50 -8.26 -3.65
N VAL A 117 13.73 -7.25 -3.24
CA VAL A 117 12.29 -7.39 -3.02
C VAL A 117 11.59 -7.82 -4.31
N ARG A 118 11.90 -7.15 -5.44
CA ARG A 118 11.28 -7.47 -6.73
C ARG A 118 11.52 -8.93 -7.13
N GLN A 119 12.75 -9.42 -6.94
CA GLN A 119 13.10 -10.81 -7.18
C GLN A 119 12.20 -11.75 -6.35
N ARG A 120 12.17 -11.57 -5.03
CA ARG A 120 11.43 -12.45 -4.10
C ARG A 120 9.93 -12.41 -4.32
N CYS A 121 9.36 -11.22 -4.52
CA CYS A 121 7.93 -11.07 -4.84
C CYS A 121 7.56 -11.74 -6.17
N THR A 122 8.47 -11.80 -7.14
CA THR A 122 8.23 -12.51 -8.41
C THR A 122 8.28 -14.03 -8.21
N GLU A 123 9.31 -14.52 -7.50
CA GLU A 123 9.47 -15.95 -7.17
C GLU A 123 8.26 -16.50 -6.39
N GLU A 124 7.74 -15.71 -5.45
CA GLU A 124 6.58 -16.05 -4.61
C GLU A 124 5.22 -15.65 -5.24
N ARG A 125 5.20 -15.23 -6.52
CA ARG A 125 3.98 -14.84 -7.25
C ARG A 125 3.11 -13.82 -6.49
N GLY A 126 3.76 -12.83 -5.88
CA GLY A 126 3.14 -11.77 -5.07
C GLY A 126 2.94 -12.11 -3.59
N ALA A 127 3.36 -13.30 -3.15
CA ALA A 127 3.33 -13.73 -1.76
C ALA A 127 1.96 -13.52 -1.09
N THR A 128 0.87 -13.81 -1.82
CA THR A 128 -0.50 -13.45 -1.45
C THR A 128 -1.10 -14.28 -0.29
N ARG A 129 -0.32 -15.21 0.29
CA ARG A 129 -0.74 -16.09 1.38
C ARG A 129 -0.91 -15.32 2.69
N SER A 130 -2.15 -15.19 3.17
CA SER A 130 -2.48 -14.44 4.41
C SER A 130 -3.00 -15.30 5.58
N SER A 131 -3.06 -16.62 5.44
CA SER A 131 -3.40 -17.53 6.55
C SER A 131 -2.88 -18.94 6.27
N GLU A 132 -2.78 -19.79 7.29
CA GLU A 132 -2.45 -21.22 7.14
C GLU A 132 -3.46 -21.97 6.23
N ASN A 133 -4.69 -21.45 6.08
CA ASN A 133 -5.77 -22.02 5.27
C ASN A 133 -5.94 -21.34 3.89
N TRP A 134 -4.99 -20.50 3.47
CA TRP A 134 -5.11 -19.74 2.24
C TRP A 134 -5.16 -20.63 0.99
N ARG A 135 -6.02 -20.28 0.04
CA ARG A 135 -6.16 -20.93 -1.28
C ARG A 135 -5.83 -19.92 -2.39
N PRO A 136 -5.17 -20.36 -3.48
CA PRO A 136 -4.86 -19.47 -4.59
C PRO A 136 -6.13 -18.97 -5.29
N PRO A 137 -6.16 -17.71 -5.75
CA PRO A 137 -7.20 -17.25 -6.67
C PRO A 137 -7.14 -18.08 -7.96
N ALA A 138 -8.33 -18.41 -8.49
CA ALA A 138 -8.51 -19.20 -9.70
C ALA A 138 -7.99 -18.48 -10.96
#